data_AF-A0A9D1BPZ0-F1
#
_entry.id   AF-A0A9D1BPZ0-F1
#
_cell.length_a   1.000
_cell.length_b   1.000
_cell.length_c   1.000
_cell.angle_alpha   90.00
_cell.angle_beta   90.00
_cell.angle_gamma   90.00
#
_symmetry.space_group_name_H-M   'P 1'
#
loop_
_entity.id
_entity.type
_entity.pdbx_description
1 polymer ?
#
loop_
_entity_poly.entity_id
_entity_poly.type
_entity_poly.pdbx_seq_one_letter_code
_entity_poly.pdbx_strand_id
1 'polypeptide(L)'
;LTQMFFDNADYWRLLERVEKAGINMPIVPGIQPIHNFQRIRQFAEKCGARIPRWLCERFEGLEDDAGTHALVAASLAAEQVSELMDGGVTQFHFFTMNHAAQALALARVLGQTPASSRV
;
A
#
# COMPACT_ATOMS: atom_id res chain seq x y z
N LEU A 1 -11.05 -4.54 -7.56
CA LEU A 1 -10.08 -4.19 -6.49
C LEU A 1 -9.05 -5.32 -6.42
N THR A 2 -7.77 -5.02 -6.25
CA THR A 2 -6.76 -6.07 -5.97
C THR A 2 -6.72 -6.41 -4.48
N GLN A 3 -6.07 -7.53 -4.16
CA GLN A 3 -5.53 -7.76 -2.81
C GLN A 3 -4.34 -6.81 -2.56
N MET A 4 -3.92 -6.67 -1.29
CA MET A 4 -2.69 -5.99 -0.88
C MET A 4 -1.44 -6.53 -1.60
N PHE A 5 -0.51 -5.64 -1.92
CA PHE A 5 0.81 -5.93 -2.47
C PHE A 5 1.82 -4.91 -1.96
N PHE A 6 3.11 -5.26 -1.99
CA PHE A 6 4.20 -4.39 -1.51
C PHE A 6 5.17 -3.95 -2.61
N ASP A 7 5.09 -4.56 -3.79
CA ASP A 7 5.91 -4.23 -4.95
C ASP A 7 4.98 -3.84 -6.10
N ASN A 8 5.11 -2.61 -6.60
CA ASN A 8 4.29 -2.10 -7.69
C ASN A 8 4.43 -2.95 -8.97
N ALA A 9 5.56 -3.64 -9.16
CA ALA A 9 5.74 -4.56 -10.27
C ALA A 9 4.74 -5.74 -10.24
N ASP A 10 4.27 -6.18 -9.06
CA ASP A 10 3.23 -7.21 -8.97
C ASP A 10 1.90 -6.72 -9.53
N TYR A 11 1.54 -5.47 -9.23
CA TYR A 11 0.34 -4.84 -9.75
C TYR A 11 0.40 -4.69 -11.28
N TRP A 12 1.52 -4.20 -11.82
CA TRP A 12 1.69 -4.04 -13.26
C TRP A 12 1.66 -5.39 -14.01
N ARG A 13 2.32 -6.42 -13.47
CA ARG A 13 2.25 -7.79 -14.00
C ARG A 13 0.82 -8.34 -14.00
N LEU A 14 0.02 -8.01 -12.98
CA LEU A 14 -1.39 -8.39 -12.93
C LEU A 14 -2.18 -7.72 -14.07
N LEU A 15 -2.02 -6.40 -14.25
CA LEU A 15 -2.72 -5.67 -15.32
C LEU A 15 -2.40 -6.26 -16.69
N GLU A 16 -1.13 -6.52 -16.98
CA GLU A 16 -0.70 -7.15 -18.22
C GLU A 16 -1.37 -8.50 -18.48
N ARG A 17 -1.50 -9.33 -17.45
CA ARG A 17 -2.14 -10.65 -17.55
C ARG A 17 -3.65 -10.55 -17.77
N VAL A 18 -4.29 -9.59 -17.11
CA VAL A 18 -5.72 -9.31 -17.23
C VAL A 18 -6.04 -8.78 -18.63
N GLU A 19 -5.23 -7.86 -19.14
CA GLU A 19 -5.35 -7.32 -20.50
C GLU A 19 -5.17 -8.43 -21.55
N LYS A 20 -4.15 -9.28 -21.41
CA LYS A 20 -3.93 -10.45 -22.28
C LYS A 20 -5.08 -11.46 -22.24
N ALA A 21 -5.86 -11.49 -21.15
CA ALA A 21 -7.06 -12.31 -21.02
C ALA A 21 -8.32 -11.65 -21.60
N GLY A 22 -8.22 -10.44 -22.17
CA GLY A 22 -9.33 -9.69 -22.76
C GLY A 22 -10.28 -9.04 -21.75
N ILE A 23 -9.85 -8.87 -20.50
CA ILE A 23 -10.65 -8.24 -19.44
C ILE A 23 -10.36 -6.74 -19.44
N ASN A 24 -11.37 -5.92 -19.74
CA ASN A 24 -11.22 -4.47 -19.92
C ASN A 24 -11.78 -3.63 -18.75
N MET A 25 -12.14 -4.27 -17.64
CA MET A 25 -12.66 -3.56 -16.47
C MET A 25 -11.51 -2.87 -15.71
N PRO A 26 -11.69 -1.63 -15.18
CA PRO A 26 -10.69 -0.99 -14.35
C PRO A 26 -10.34 -1.83 -13.11
N ILE A 27 -9.06 -1.97 -12.83
CA ILE A 27 -8.56 -2.61 -11.61
C ILE A 27 -8.00 -1.51 -10.71
N VAL A 28 -8.59 -1.37 -9.53
CA VAL A 28 -8.11 -0.43 -8.51
C VAL A 28 -7.13 -1.16 -7.58
N PRO A 29 -5.91 -0.63 -7.37
CA PRO A 29 -4.94 -1.21 -6.44
C PRO A 29 -5.40 -1.07 -4.99
N GLY A 30 -5.28 -2.17 -4.26
CA GLY A 30 -5.46 -2.24 -2.81
C GLY A 30 -4.12 -2.01 -2.10
N ILE A 31 -4.01 -0.92 -1.34
CA ILE A 31 -2.81 -0.54 -0.58
C ILE A 31 -3.08 -0.77 0.90
N GLN A 32 -2.20 -1.52 1.56
CA GLN A 32 -2.25 -1.72 3.01
C GLN A 32 -1.09 -0.97 3.68
N PRO A 33 -1.38 0.13 4.38
CA PRO A 33 -0.39 0.80 5.22
C PRO A 33 0.16 -0.15 6.30
N ILE A 34 1.48 -0.09 6.53
CA ILE A 34 2.14 -1.00 7.49
C ILE A 34 1.97 -0.44 8.92
N HIS A 35 1.12 -1.10 9.71
CA HIS A 35 0.98 -0.78 11.14
C HIS A 35 1.87 -1.65 12.03
N ASN A 36 2.02 -2.91 11.66
CA ASN A 36 2.79 -3.90 12.40
C ASN A 36 3.40 -4.87 11.39
N PHE A 37 4.67 -4.66 11.10
CA PHE A 37 5.36 -5.43 10.07
C PHE A 37 5.40 -6.93 10.39
N GLN A 38 5.59 -7.31 11.66
CA GLN A 38 5.62 -8.72 12.06
C GLN A 38 4.28 -9.43 11.82
N ARG A 39 3.15 -8.79 12.10
CA ARG A 39 1.82 -9.35 11.79
C ARG A 39 1.58 -9.47 10.29
N ILE A 40 2.01 -8.47 9.53
CA ILE A 40 1.93 -8.50 8.07
C ILE A 40 2.75 -9.67 7.52
N ARG A 41 3.96 -9.89 8.05
CA ARG A 41 4.80 -11.03 7.68
C ARG A 41 4.15 -12.37 7.93
N GLN A 42 3.59 -12.55 9.12
CA GLN A 42 2.85 -13.77 9.46
C GLN A 42 1.59 -13.97 8.59
N PHE A 43 0.89 -12.89 8.23
CA PHE A 43 -0.28 -12.97 7.36
C PHE A 43 0.11 -13.31 5.92
N ALA A 44 1.17 -12.69 5.40
CA ALA A 44 1.67 -12.94 4.06
C ALA A 44 2.12 -14.40 3.89
N GLU A 45 2.84 -14.94 4.87
CA GLU A 45 3.23 -16.36 4.92
C GLU A 45 2.01 -17.30 4.87
N LYS A 46 0.90 -16.95 5.53
CA LYS A 46 -0.35 -17.76 5.53
C LYS A 46 -1.14 -17.65 4.24
N CYS A 47 -1.11 -16.51 3.57
CA CYS A 47 -1.87 -16.26 2.33
C CYS A 47 -1.07 -16.57 1.05
N GLY A 48 0.19 -17.00 1.17
CA GLY A 48 1.09 -17.22 0.04
C GLY A 48 1.54 -15.92 -0.64
N ALA A 49 1.35 -14.77 0.01
CA ALA A 49 1.85 -13.50 -0.49
C ALA A 49 3.35 -13.39 -0.20
N ARG A 50 4.12 -13.01 -1.22
CA ARG A 50 5.56 -12.83 -1.08
C ARG A 50 5.85 -11.47 -0.45
N ILE A 51 6.61 -11.47 0.65
CA ILE A 51 7.23 -10.23 1.14
C ILE A 51 8.60 -10.07 0.48
N PRO A 52 8.85 -8.93 -0.20
CA PRO A 52 10.16 -8.66 -0.76
C PRO A 52 11.24 -8.58 0.33
N ARG A 53 12.43 -9.11 0.05
CA ARG A 53 13.56 -9.07 1.00
C ARG A 53 13.91 -7.65 1.42
N TRP A 54 13.92 -6.71 0.47
CA TRP A 54 14.20 -5.30 0.74
C TRP A 54 13.22 -4.73 1.77
N LEU A 55 11.97 -5.20 1.79
CA LEU A 55 10.97 -4.73 2.76
C LEU A 55 11.33 -5.22 4.16
N CYS A 56 11.76 -6.46 4.31
CA CYS A 56 12.25 -6.98 5.59
C CYS A 56 13.44 -6.17 6.11
N GLU A 57 14.40 -5.87 5.24
CA GLU A 57 15.61 -5.12 5.60
C GLU A 57 15.30 -3.69 6.09
N ARG A 58 14.19 -3.09 5.64
CA ARG A 58 13.76 -1.77 6.12
C ARG A 58 13.20 -1.78 7.54
N PHE A 59 12.70 -2.92 8.01
CA PHE A 59 12.08 -3.07 9.33
C PHE A 59 12.95 -3.83 10.34
N GLU A 60 14.10 -4.35 9.93
CA GLU A 60 15.03 -5.07 10.79
C GLU A 60 15.55 -4.16 11.92
N GLY A 61 15.45 -4.62 13.16
CA GLY A 61 15.93 -3.88 14.34
C GLY A 61 14.97 -2.79 14.83
N LEU A 62 13.78 -2.65 14.25
CA LEU A 62 12.78 -1.66 14.66
C LEU A 62 11.71 -2.24 15.61
N GLU A 63 11.91 -3.45 16.14
CA GLU A 63 10.94 -4.14 17.00
C GLU A 63 10.55 -3.33 18.25
N ASP A 64 11.53 -2.65 18.85
CA ASP A 64 11.37 -1.84 20.05
C ASP A 64 11.42 -0.32 19.78
N ASP A 65 11.52 0.09 18.50
CA ASP A 65 11.51 1.50 18.07
C ASP A 65 10.24 1.83 17.27
N ALA A 66 9.13 1.99 17.99
CA ALA A 66 7.84 2.30 17.40
C ALA A 66 7.81 3.62 16.61
N GLY A 67 8.65 4.60 16.99
CA GLY A 67 8.72 5.89 16.32
C GLY A 67 9.32 5.76 14.93
N THR A 68 10.51 5.17 14.85
CA THR A 68 11.19 4.92 13.56
C THR A 68 10.40 3.94 12.70
N HIS A 69 9.83 2.88 13.28
CA HIS A 69 8.95 1.94 12.56
C HIS A 69 7.79 2.69 11.88
N ALA A 70 7.12 3.60 12.58
CA ALA A 70 6.00 4.35 12.02
C ALA A 70 6.43 5.26 10.86
N LEU A 71 7.60 5.91 10.97
CA LEU A 71 8.15 6.75 9.91
C LEU A 71 8.51 5.93 8.67
N VAL A 72 9.22 4.81 8.84
CA VAL A 72 9.57 3.90 7.74
C VAL A 72 8.33 3.37 7.04
N ALA A 73 7.32 2.93 7.79
CA ALA A 73 6.06 2.47 7.22
C ALA A 73 5.32 3.55 6.44
N ALA A 74 5.28 4.78 6.94
CA ALA A 74 4.65 5.90 6.26
C ALA A 74 5.37 6.28 4.96
N SER A 75 6.71 6.34 4.99
CA SER A 75 7.54 6.61 3.82
C SER A 75 7.32 5.57 2.72
N LEU A 76 7.35 4.29 3.07
CA LEU A 76 7.15 3.20 2.09
C LEU A 76 5.76 3.24 1.45
N ALA A 77 4.72 3.51 2.22
CA ALA A 77 3.37 3.61 1.68
C ALA A 77 3.21 4.86 0.79
N ALA A 78 3.86 5.97 1.13
CA ALA A 78 3.87 7.18 0.30
C ALA A 78 4.62 6.93 -1.01
N GLU A 79 5.81 6.33 -0.96
CA GLU A 79 6.60 5.95 -2.15
C GLU A 79 5.79 5.04 -3.09
N GLN A 80 5.18 3.98 -2.53
CA GLN A 80 4.37 3.05 -3.31
C GLN A 80 3.23 3.76 -4.05
N VAL A 81 2.50 4.63 -3.35
CA VAL A 81 1.36 5.37 -3.90
C VAL A 81 1.84 6.39 -4.94
N SER A 82 2.90 7.14 -4.67
CA SER A 82 3.46 8.14 -5.59
C SER A 82 3.93 7.49 -6.90
N GLU A 83 4.64 6.37 -6.85
CA GLU A 83 5.05 5.65 -8.07
C GLU A 83 3.85 5.14 -8.88
N LEU A 84 2.79 4.66 -8.23
CA LEU A 84 1.57 4.24 -8.92
C LEU A 84 0.88 5.43 -9.58
N MET A 85 0.85 6.60 -8.92
CA MET A 85 0.33 7.83 -9.50
C MET A 85 1.12 8.25 -10.74
N ASP A 86 2.45 8.21 -10.66
CA ASP A 86 3.33 8.53 -11.79
C ASP A 86 3.12 7.55 -12.96
N GLY A 87 2.76 6.30 -12.64
CA GLY A 87 2.31 5.29 -13.60
C GLY A 87 0.87 5.47 -14.13
N GLY A 88 0.17 6.53 -13.74
CA GLY A 88 -1.17 6.88 -14.23
C GLY A 88 -2.35 6.32 -13.41
N VAL A 89 -2.10 5.72 -12.23
CA VAL A 89 -3.18 5.30 -11.33
C VAL A 89 -3.83 6.53 -10.68
N THR A 90 -5.15 6.63 -10.81
CA THR A 90 -5.94 7.74 -10.23
C THR A 90 -6.89 7.32 -9.11
N GLN A 91 -7.03 6.01 -8.88
CA GLN A 91 -7.92 5.45 -7.88
C GLN A 91 -7.17 4.48 -6.98
N PHE A 92 -7.41 4.57 -5.67
CA PHE A 92 -6.76 3.74 -4.67
C PHE A 92 -7.78 3.20 -3.67
N HIS A 93 -7.58 1.97 -3.20
CA HIS A 93 -8.30 1.40 -2.09
C HIS A 93 -7.36 1.21 -0.90
N PHE A 94 -7.59 1.89 0.22
CA PHE A 94 -6.75 1.76 1.42
C PHE A 94 -7.38 0.81 2.44
N PHE A 95 -6.66 -0.26 2.78
CA PHE A 95 -7.03 -1.16 3.88
C PHE A 95 -6.64 -0.50 5.22
N THR A 96 -7.58 0.19 5.85
CA THR A 96 -7.29 1.01 7.04
C THR A 96 -7.03 0.20 8.30
N MET A 97 -7.52 -1.05 8.37
CA MET A 97 -7.41 -1.91 9.57
C MET A 97 -7.87 -1.22 10.87
N ASN A 98 -8.90 -0.36 10.80
CA ASN A 98 -9.38 0.49 11.90
C ASN A 98 -8.38 1.55 12.41
N HIS A 99 -7.37 1.88 11.61
CA HIS A 99 -6.37 2.93 11.87
C HIS A 99 -6.46 4.06 10.84
N ALA A 100 -7.24 5.10 11.14
CA ALA A 100 -7.51 6.18 10.19
C ALA A 100 -6.28 7.06 9.85
N ALA A 101 -5.34 7.24 10.79
CA ALA A 101 -4.26 8.22 10.65
C ALA A 101 -3.37 8.00 9.41
N GLN A 102 -3.00 6.75 9.11
CA GLN A 102 -2.16 6.44 7.94
C GLN A 102 -2.92 6.61 6.62
N ALA A 103 -4.19 6.19 6.57
CA ALA A 103 -5.03 6.40 5.38
C ALA A 103 -5.26 7.90 5.09
N LEU A 104 -5.45 8.70 6.15
CA LEU A 104 -5.55 10.16 6.03
C LEU A 104 -4.24 10.79 5.57
N ALA A 105 -3.09 10.31 6.06
CA ALA A 105 -1.79 10.78 5.60
C ALA A 105 -1.57 10.47 4.12
N LEU A 106 -1.91 9.27 3.65
CA LEU A 106 -1.82 8.91 2.23
C LEU A 106 -2.80 9.71 1.38
N ALA A 107 -4.01 9.98 1.87
CA ALA A 107 -4.93 10.88 1.18
C ALA A 107 -4.31 12.27 0.98
N ARG A 108 -3.57 12.80 1.96
CA ARG A 108 -2.84 14.07 1.82
C ARG A 108 -1.69 13.97 0.81
N VAL A 109 -0.96 12.86 0.77
CA VAL A 109 0.07 12.60 -0.26
C VAL A 109 -0.56 12.60 -1.66
N LEU A 110 -1.76 12.04 -1.81
CA LEU A 110 -2.56 12.09 -3.04
C LEU A 110 -3.12 13.49 -3.38
N GLY A 111 -2.77 14.53 -2.62
CA GLY A 111 -3.31 15.88 -2.77
C GLY A 111 -4.79 16.01 -2.36
N GLN A 112 -5.37 14.99 -1.73
CA GLN A 112 -6.75 15.00 -1.28
C GLN A 112 -6.85 15.68 0.09
N THR A 113 -7.81 16.58 0.21
CA THR A 113 -8.19 17.18 1.49
C THR A 113 -9.66 16.87 1.77
N PRO A 114 -10.07 16.79 3.05
CA PRO A 114 -11.50 16.72 3.37
C PRO A 114 -12.24 17.83 2.63
N ALA A 115 -13.35 17.49 1.97
CA ALA A 115 -14.22 18.51 1.41
C ALA A 115 -14.61 19.46 2.55
N SER A 116 -14.47 20.77 2.32
CA SER A 116 -14.91 21.75 3.31
C SER A 116 -16.38 21.49 3.61
N SER A 117 -16.68 21.07 4.83
CA SER A 117 -18.05 20.94 5.30
C SER A 117 -18.70 22.30 5.12
N ARG A 118 -19.61 22.44 4.16
CA ARG A 118 -20.49 23.60 4.13
C ARG A 118 -21.36 23.46 5.38
N VAL A 119 -21.11 24.33 6.35
CA VAL A 119 -22.00 24.57 7.49
C VAL A 119 -23.23 25.32 6.99
#